data_AF-A0A660QM09-F1
#
_entry.id   AF-A0A660QM09-F1
#
_cell.length_a   1.000
_cell.length_b   1.000
_cell.length_c   1.000
_cell.angle_alpha   90.00
_cell.angle_beta   90.00
_cell.angle_gamma   90.00
#
_symmetry.space_group_name_H-M   'P 1'
#
loop_
_entity.id
_entity.type
_entity.pdbx_description
1 polymer ?
#
loop_
_entity_poly.entity_id
_entity_poly.type
_entity_poly.pdbx_seq_one_letter_code
_entity_poly.pdbx_strand_id
1 'polypeptide(L)'
;MTNLNLLFEDPDPARYPSFFLVKKIYRSYAKRTAYNAADEEAVEAFLRGKIKFIHISRILEEVVESVRGEPRDLKDLKEMHEESKKIARKVIDCLSFTSY
;
A
#
# COMPACT_ATOMS: atom_id res chain seq x y z
N MET A 1 36.06 -18.79 -17.47
CA MET A 1 35.63 -17.79 -16.47
C MET A 1 34.34 -17.17 -16.95
N THR A 2 33.23 -17.41 -16.25
CA THR A 2 31.95 -16.74 -16.52
C THR A 2 32.07 -15.29 -16.05
N ASN A 3 31.94 -14.35 -16.97
CA ASN A 3 32.03 -12.92 -16.68
C ASN A 3 30.68 -12.46 -16.14
N LEU A 4 30.56 -12.34 -14.82
CA LEU A 4 29.31 -11.92 -14.16
C LEU A 4 29.23 -10.38 -14.20
N ASN A 5 28.30 -9.84 -14.98
CA ASN A 5 28.04 -8.40 -15.03
C ASN A 5 26.93 -8.05 -14.03
N LEU A 6 27.27 -7.26 -13.00
CA LEU A 6 26.35 -6.80 -11.96
C LEU A 6 26.17 -5.29 -12.08
N LEU A 7 24.91 -4.86 -12.21
CA LEU A 7 24.50 -3.45 -12.25
C LEU A 7 23.72 -3.13 -10.98
N PHE A 8 24.03 -1.99 -10.39
CA PHE A 8 23.40 -1.47 -9.18
C PHE A 8 22.89 -0.07 -9.45
N GLU A 9 21.61 0.17 -9.16
CA GLU A 9 20.94 1.45 -9.39
C GLU A 9 20.00 1.76 -8.23
N ASP A 10 19.86 3.05 -7.92
CA ASP A 10 18.88 3.50 -6.94
C ASP A 10 17.46 3.47 -7.54
N PRO A 11 16.43 3.11 -6.74
CA PRO A 11 15.06 3.14 -7.22
C PRO A 11 14.59 4.58 -7.42
N ASP A 12 14.01 4.86 -8.59
CA ASP A 12 13.39 6.15 -8.90
C ASP A 12 12.11 6.37 -8.05
N PRO A 13 12.05 7.43 -7.21
CA PRO A 13 10.87 7.74 -6.41
C PRO A 13 9.59 7.96 -7.21
N ALA A 14 9.68 8.51 -8.42
CA ALA A 14 8.51 8.75 -9.26
C ALA A 14 7.93 7.44 -9.82
N ARG A 15 8.80 6.46 -10.08
CA ARG A 15 8.41 5.14 -10.61
C ARG A 15 7.99 4.15 -9.52
N TYR A 16 8.57 4.25 -8.32
CA TYR A 16 8.32 3.34 -7.20
C TYR A 16 7.81 4.04 -5.93
N PRO A 17 6.73 4.84 -6.01
CA PRO A 17 6.26 5.66 -4.88
C PRO A 17 5.93 4.83 -3.63
N SER A 18 5.35 3.64 -3.78
CA SER A 18 4.99 2.76 -2.66
C SER A 18 6.22 2.32 -1.84
N PHE A 19 7.36 2.09 -2.49
CA PHE A 19 8.62 1.77 -1.78
C PHE A 19 9.07 2.93 -0.90
N PHE A 20 8.98 4.16 -1.40
CA PHE A 20 9.32 5.35 -0.63
C PHE A 20 8.29 5.68 0.45
N LEU A 21 7.02 5.29 0.28
CA LEU A 21 6.01 5.36 1.33
C LEU A 21 6.39 4.47 2.53
N VAL A 22 6.84 3.23 2.28
CA VAL A 22 7.33 2.33 3.35
C VAL A 22 8.47 2.97 4.14
N LYS A 23 9.43 3.62 3.45
CA LYS A 23 10.53 4.35 4.10
C LYS A 23 10.05 5.49 5.01
N LYS A 24 8.88 6.09 4.77
CA LYS A 24 8.31 7.15 5.62
C LYS A 24 7.61 6.58 6.86
N ILE A 25 7.06 5.36 6.78
CA ILE A 25 6.16 4.82 7.80
C ILE A 25 6.75 3.70 8.66
N TYR A 26 7.97 3.23 8.36
CA TYR A 26 8.55 2.02 8.98
C TYR A 26 8.59 2.01 10.52
N ARG A 27 8.57 3.18 11.16
CA ARG A 27 8.57 3.30 12.63
C ARG A 27 7.20 3.12 13.29
N SER A 28 6.12 3.20 12.53
CA SER A 28 4.75 3.06 13.03
C SER A 28 4.25 1.65 12.73
N TYR A 29 3.77 0.93 13.75
CA TYR A 29 3.11 -0.36 13.53
C TYR A 29 1.75 -0.14 12.89
N ALA A 30 0.99 0.85 13.37
CA ALA A 30 -0.32 1.17 12.80
C ALA A 30 -0.25 1.46 11.30
N LYS A 31 0.68 2.33 10.86
CA LYS A 31 0.82 2.65 9.44
C LYS A 31 1.33 1.49 8.61
N ARG A 32 2.24 0.66 9.13
CA ARG A 32 2.71 -0.55 8.43
C ARG A 32 1.58 -1.58 8.26
N THR A 33 0.75 -1.76 9.27
CA THR A 33 -0.45 -2.61 9.19
C THR A 33 -1.43 -2.08 8.16
N ALA A 34 -1.68 -0.76 8.15
CA ALA A 34 -2.54 -0.12 7.17
C ALA A 34 -2.02 -0.27 5.74
N TYR A 35 -0.71 -0.07 5.54
CA TYR A 35 -0.04 -0.27 4.26
C TYR A 35 -0.23 -1.71 3.75
N ASN A 36 0.08 -2.72 4.57
CA ASN A 36 -0.06 -4.12 4.16
C ASN A 36 -1.52 -4.49 3.85
N ALA A 37 -2.47 -4.07 4.69
CA ALA A 37 -3.89 -4.30 4.45
C ALA A 37 -4.39 -3.66 3.15
N ALA A 38 -3.94 -2.44 2.87
CA ALA A 38 -4.29 -1.73 1.65
C ALA A 38 -3.64 -2.36 0.40
N ASP A 39 -2.41 -2.86 0.51
CA ASP A 39 -1.69 -3.52 -0.57
C ASP A 39 -2.38 -4.79 -1.03
N GLU A 40 -2.83 -5.62 -0.08
CA GLU A 40 -3.59 -6.85 -0.39
C GLU A 40 -4.87 -6.54 -1.17
N GLU A 41 -5.68 -5.58 -0.70
CA GLU A 41 -6.93 -5.19 -1.37
C GLU A 41 -6.68 -4.52 -2.73
N ALA A 42 -5.66 -3.66 -2.83
CA ALA A 42 -5.33 -2.96 -4.06
C ALA A 42 -4.76 -3.91 -5.13
N VAL A 43 -3.86 -4.82 -4.76
CA VAL A 43 -3.32 -5.82 -5.67
C VAL A 43 -4.42 -6.77 -6.13
N GLU A 44 -5.29 -7.23 -5.23
CA GLU A 44 -6.44 -8.05 -5.61
C GLU A 44 -7.37 -7.32 -6.60
N ALA A 45 -7.69 -6.06 -6.33
CA ALA A 45 -8.52 -5.24 -7.22
C ALA A 45 -7.85 -5.03 -8.59
N PHE A 46 -6.54 -4.82 -8.63
CA PHE A 46 -5.77 -4.72 -9.87
C PHE A 46 -5.82 -6.02 -10.67
N LEU A 47 -5.56 -7.17 -10.02
CA LEU A 47 -5.60 -8.49 -10.66
C LEU A 47 -7.00 -8.83 -11.19
N ARG A 48 -8.06 -8.34 -10.54
CA ARG A 48 -9.46 -8.45 -10.99
C ARG A 48 -9.87 -7.41 -12.03
N GLY A 49 -8.97 -6.53 -12.46
CA GLY A 49 -9.24 -5.50 -13.46
C GLY A 49 -10.13 -4.34 -12.98
N LYS A 50 -10.34 -4.19 -11.67
CA LYS A 50 -11.16 -3.11 -11.10
C LYS A 50 -10.45 -1.76 -11.06
N ILE A 51 -9.13 -1.76 -10.99
CA ILE A 51 -8.29 -0.56 -10.95
C ILE A 51 -7.07 -0.70 -11.88
N LYS A 52 -6.50 0.42 -12.29
CA LYS A 52 -5.23 0.46 -13.03
C LYS A 52 -4.05 0.28 -12.08
N PHE A 53 -2.92 -0.22 -12.58
CA PHE A 53 -1.70 -0.41 -11.78
C PHE A 53 -1.26 0.86 -11.01
N ILE A 54 -1.34 2.02 -11.67
CA ILE A 54 -0.96 3.31 -11.06
C ILE A 54 -1.82 3.69 -9.84
N HIS A 55 -3.04 3.15 -9.73
CA HIS A 55 -3.95 3.45 -8.62
C HIS A 55 -3.50 2.80 -7.30
N ILE A 56 -2.69 1.73 -7.34
CA ILE A 56 -2.22 1.03 -6.13
C ILE A 56 -1.54 2.03 -5.19
N SER A 57 -0.57 2.79 -5.71
CA SER A 57 0.19 3.76 -4.91
C SER A 57 -0.69 4.79 -4.21
N ARG A 58 -1.73 5.28 -4.89
CA ARG A 58 -2.71 6.21 -4.34
C ARG A 58 -3.56 5.59 -3.23
N ILE A 59 -4.05 4.36 -3.42
CA ILE A 59 -4.83 3.66 -2.40
C ILE A 59 -3.99 3.45 -1.13
N LEU A 60 -2.73 3.05 -1.28
CA LEU A 60 -1.81 2.85 -0.16
C LEU A 60 -1.62 4.16 0.64
N GLU A 61 -1.37 5.27 -0.06
CA GLU A 61 -1.20 6.58 0.56
C GLU A 61 -2.45 7.01 1.32
N GLU A 62 -3.62 6.99 0.68
CA GLU A 62 -4.89 7.39 1.30
C GLU A 62 -5.22 6.54 2.55
N VAL A 63 -5.01 5.22 2.49
CA VAL A 63 -5.29 4.34 3.64
C VAL A 63 -4.29 4.58 4.78
N VAL A 64 -3.00 4.67 4.47
CA VAL A 64 -1.95 4.97 5.47
C VAL A 64 -2.18 6.31 6.15
N GLU A 65 -2.63 7.32 5.40
CA GLU A 65 -2.94 8.66 5.92
C GLU A 65 -4.23 8.70 6.74
N SER A 66 -5.11 7.70 6.64
CA SER A 66 -6.33 7.63 7.43
C SER A 66 -6.12 7.10 8.85
N VAL A 67 -5.07 6.31 9.08
CA VAL A 67 -4.81 5.63 10.36
C VAL A 67 -4.07 6.53 11.35
N ARG A 68 -4.46 6.45 12.63
CA ARG A 68 -3.89 7.20 13.76
C ARG A 68 -3.65 6.27 14.95
N GLY A 69 -2.75 6.67 15.86
CA GLY A 69 -2.40 5.88 17.05
C GLY A 69 -1.43 4.74 16.77
N GLU A 70 -1.19 3.91 17.78
CA GLU A 70 -0.37 2.71 17.70
C GLU A 70 -1.10 1.54 18.40
N PRO A 71 -1.01 0.31 17.88
CA PRO A 71 -1.59 -0.85 18.52
C PRO A 71 -0.82 -1.19 19.81
N ARG A 72 -1.53 -1.59 20.86
CA ARG A 72 -0.92 -2.04 22.12
C ARG A 72 -0.71 -3.55 22.16
N ASP A 73 -1.53 -4.28 21.41
CA ASP A 73 -1.52 -5.73 21.36
C ASP A 73 -1.98 -6.26 19.99
N LEU A 74 -2.06 -7.59 19.88
CA LEU A 74 -2.48 -8.27 18.66
C LEU A 74 -3.95 -7.99 18.31
N LYS A 75 -4.81 -7.73 19.30
CA LYS A 75 -6.23 -7.45 19.05
C LYS A 75 -6.36 -6.09 18.39
N ASP A 76 -5.74 -5.06 18.95
CA ASP A 76 -5.68 -3.72 18.35
C ASP A 76 -5.14 -3.80 16.91
N LEU A 77 -4.07 -4.58 16.68
CA LEU A 77 -3.46 -4.73 15.36
C LEU A 77 -4.40 -5.38 14.33
N LYS A 78 -5.16 -6.41 14.74
CA LYS A 78 -6.17 -7.06 13.88
C LYS A 78 -7.34 -6.12 13.56
N GLU A 79 -7.81 -5.36 14.55
CA GLU A 79 -8.88 -4.38 14.35
C GLU A 79 -8.44 -3.27 13.38
N MET A 80 -7.21 -2.75 13.52
CA MET A 80 -6.63 -1.79 12.58
C MET A 80 -6.48 -2.36 11.17
N HIS A 81 -6.06 -3.62 11.04
CA HIS A 81 -5.96 -4.30 9.75
C HIS A 81 -7.33 -4.37 9.05
N GLU A 82 -8.36 -4.87 9.74
CA GLU A 82 -9.70 -4.98 9.17
C GLU A 82 -10.31 -3.62 8.80
N GLU A 83 -10.11 -2.59 9.62
CA GLU A 83 -10.58 -1.25 9.29
C GLU A 83 -9.84 -0.68 8.07
N SER A 84 -8.53 -0.89 7.97
CA SER A 84 -7.73 -0.49 6.81
C SER A 84 -8.22 -1.16 5.52
N LYS A 85 -8.58 -2.45 5.57
CA LYS A 85 -9.18 -3.14 4.41
C LYS A 85 -10.51 -2.51 3.99
N LYS A 86 -11.36 -2.11 4.95
CA LYS A 86 -12.65 -1.45 4.62
C LYS A 86 -12.42 -0.09 3.97
N ILE A 87 -11.45 0.68 4.45
CA ILE A 87 -11.10 1.97 3.86
C ILE A 87 -10.53 1.76 2.45
N ALA A 88 -9.61 0.81 2.27
CA ALA A 88 -9.05 0.46 0.96
C ALA A 88 -10.15 0.12 -0.05
N ARG A 89 -11.12 -0.72 0.33
CA ARG A 89 -12.28 -1.07 -0.52
C ARG A 89 -13.10 0.15 -0.93
N LYS A 90 -13.36 1.09 0.00
CA LYS A 90 -14.06 2.35 -0.33
C LYS A 90 -13.28 3.19 -1.34
N VAL A 91 -11.96 3.33 -1.17
CA VAL A 91 -11.10 4.08 -2.11
C VAL A 91 -11.08 3.41 -3.48
N ILE A 92 -10.95 2.08 -3.51
CA ILE A 92 -11.02 1.27 -4.74
C ILE A 92 -12.34 1.51 -5.48
N ASP A 93 -13.47 1.46 -4.77
CA ASP A 93 -14.78 1.69 -5.37
C ASP A 93 -14.85 3.10 -5.97
N CYS A 94 -14.42 4.14 -5.26
CA CYS A 94 -14.35 5.51 -5.80
C CYS A 94 -13.50 5.62 -7.07
N LEU A 95 -12.35 4.94 -7.13
CA LEU A 95 -11.45 4.97 -8.29
C LEU A 95 -12.00 4.16 -9.47
N SER A 96 -12.77 3.11 -9.21
CA SER A 96 -13.38 2.27 -10.25
C SER A 96 -14.38 3.04 -11.12
N PHE A 97 -15.08 4.02 -10.56
CA PHE A 97 -16.04 4.88 -11.29
C PHE A 97 -15.39 5.97 -12.15
N THR A 98 -14.08 6.19 -12.01
CA THR A 98 -13.34 7.26 -12.73
C THR A 98 -12.62 6.77 -13.98
N SER A 99 -12.85 5.52 -14.41
CA SER A 99 -12.28 4.95 -15.64
C SER A 99 -13.22 5.15 -16.83
N TYR A 100 -13.36 6.40 -17.29
CA TYR A 100 -13.84 6.75 -18.64
C TYR A 100 -12.73 7.46 -19.40
#